data_AF-A0A3D0S513-F1
#
_entry.id   AF-A0A3D0S513-F1
#
_cell.length_a   1.000
_cell.length_b   1.000
_cell.length_c   1.000
_cell.angle_alpha   90.00
_cell.angle_beta   90.00
_cell.angle_gamma   90.00
#
_symmetry.space_group_name_H-M   'P 1'
#
loop_
_entity.id
_entity.type
_entity.pdbx_description
1 polymer ?
#
loop_
_entity_poly.entity_id
_entity_poly.type
_entity_poly.pdbx_seq_one_letter_code
_entity_poly.pdbx_strand_id
1 'polypeptide(L)'
;MIDRPTEDVDLFTTRDAVGQGFKAAVEATITRLREAGYEVTQTREAAEFARLGVQTPEGSSVDIDLAVDWRLAHPVILDIGPVLALEDAVGNKVGALFGRAEPRDYLDVDDIRATGRFSDEQLLVAAAERDPGFDSTMFARQLQLATYLTPEEVSRYGVTPSQLEAIKSRCTSWAHVLRNGLG
;
A
#
# COMPACT_ATOMS: atom_id res chain seq x y z
N MET A 1 4.13 -2.53 -17.36
CA MET A 1 4.61 -1.32 -16.69
C MET A 1 3.46 -0.33 -16.73
N ILE A 2 2.64 -0.34 -15.68
CA ILE A 2 1.57 0.64 -15.49
C ILE A 2 2.26 1.90 -14.98
N ASP A 3 2.18 3.00 -15.72
CA ASP A 3 2.63 4.32 -15.26
C ASP A 3 1.44 4.95 -14.53
N ARG A 4 1.54 5.05 -13.20
CA ARG A 4 0.45 5.48 -12.33
C ARG A 4 0.87 6.75 -11.58
N PRO A 5 0.13 7.87 -11.69
CA PRO A 5 0.23 8.95 -10.73
C PRO A 5 -0.22 8.43 -9.36
N THR A 6 0.66 8.48 -8.36
CA THR A 6 0.27 8.27 -6.97
C THR A 6 -0.42 9.55 -6.48
N GLU A 7 -1.68 9.43 -6.07
CA GLU A 7 -2.52 10.55 -5.61
C GLU A 7 -2.28 10.90 -4.12
N ASP A 8 -1.55 10.07 -3.38
CA ASP A 8 -1.35 10.17 -1.92
C ASP A 8 0.13 10.01 -1.53
N VAL A 9 0.64 10.83 -0.60
CA VAL A 9 1.99 10.64 -0.03
C VAL A 9 1.89 9.90 1.30
N ASP A 10 2.43 8.68 1.36
CA ASP A 10 2.46 7.90 2.60
C ASP A 10 3.83 8.05 3.32
N LEU A 11 3.81 8.57 4.54
CA LEU A 11 4.96 8.74 5.42
C LEU A 11 4.84 7.82 6.63
N PHE A 12 5.83 6.96 6.81
CA PHE A 12 5.80 5.96 7.87
C PHE A 12 6.88 6.22 8.93
N THR A 13 6.59 5.89 10.19
CA THR A 13 7.57 5.82 11.29
C THR A 13 7.40 4.50 12.07
N THR A 14 8.37 4.14 12.91
CA THR A 14 8.34 2.89 13.69
C THR A 14 7.59 3.06 15.02
N ARG A 15 7.20 1.94 15.64
CA ARG A 15 6.50 1.91 16.95
C ARG A 15 7.24 2.64 18.08
N ASP A 16 8.55 2.78 17.99
CA ASP A 16 9.35 3.52 18.99
C ASP A 16 9.03 5.02 19.00
N ALA A 17 8.41 5.54 17.94
CA ALA A 17 7.99 6.93 17.83
C ALA A 17 6.55 7.19 18.34
N VAL A 18 5.82 6.16 18.80
CA VAL A 18 4.43 6.30 19.27
C VAL A 18 4.33 7.31 20.43
N GLY A 19 3.26 8.09 20.45
CA GLY A 19 3.01 9.12 21.45
C GLY A 19 3.59 10.48 21.05
N GLN A 20 4.44 11.06 21.88
CA GLN A 20 4.92 12.44 21.66
C GLN A 20 5.78 12.60 20.40
N GLY A 21 6.52 11.56 20.01
CA GLY A 21 7.36 11.58 18.81
C GLY A 21 6.55 11.71 17.52
N PHE A 22 5.52 10.87 17.37
CA PHE A 22 4.62 10.88 16.22
C PHE A 22 3.88 12.22 16.11
N LYS A 23 3.31 12.70 17.22
CA LYS A 23 2.62 14.00 17.24
C LYS A 23 3.54 15.15 16.85
N ALA A 24 4.76 15.20 17.39
CA ALA A 24 5.75 16.22 17.04
C ALA A 24 6.14 16.16 15.55
N ALA A 25 6.23 14.96 14.97
CA ALA A 25 6.52 14.79 13.55
C ALA A 25 5.37 15.30 12.66
N VAL A 26 4.11 15.03 13.03
CA VAL A 26 2.93 15.56 12.34
C VAL A 26 2.92 17.10 12.41
N GLU A 27 3.12 17.68 13.59
CA GLU A 27 3.17 19.13 13.79
C GLU A 27 4.31 19.79 12.99
N ALA A 28 5.50 19.19 13.02
CA ALA A 28 6.64 19.67 12.23
C ALA A 28 6.36 19.64 10.73
N THR A 29 5.71 18.58 10.23
CA THR A 29 5.32 18.45 8.82
C THR A 29 4.34 19.55 8.41
N ILE A 30 3.31 19.78 9.23
CA ILE A 30 2.33 20.87 9.00
C ILE A 30 3.02 22.23 8.95
N THR A 31 3.91 22.52 9.92
CA THR A 31 4.64 23.79 9.96
C THR A 31 5.49 23.99 8.71
N ARG A 32 6.26 22.98 8.29
CA ARG A 32 7.12 23.07 7.10
C ARG A 32 6.34 23.27 5.81
N LEU A 33 5.21 22.58 5.65
CA LEU A 33 4.35 22.75 4.49
C LEU A 33 3.72 24.16 4.43
N ARG A 34 3.29 24.69 5.58
CA ARG A 34 2.77 26.06 5.67
C ARG A 34 3.85 27.11 5.40
N GLU A 35 5.07 26.92 5.93
CA GLU A 35 6.23 27.77 5.63
C GLU A 35 6.58 27.78 4.13
N ALA A 36 6.35 26.66 3.44
CA ALA A 36 6.52 26.53 2.00
C ALA A 36 5.36 27.14 1.18
N GLY A 37 4.32 27.68 1.84
CA GLY A 37 3.19 28.36 1.20
C GLY A 37 1.99 27.47 0.86
N TYR A 38 1.97 26.23 1.34
CA TYR A 38 0.82 25.34 1.15
C TYR A 38 -0.26 25.57 2.21
N GLU A 39 -1.54 25.43 1.82
CA GLU A 39 -2.63 25.29 2.77
C GLU A 39 -2.68 23.85 3.27
N VAL A 40 -2.77 23.67 4.58
CA VAL A 40 -2.74 22.34 5.21
C VAL A 40 -3.88 22.20 6.20
N THR A 41 -4.73 21.20 5.95
CA THR A 41 -5.83 20.79 6.83
C THR A 41 -5.56 19.40 7.38
N GLN A 42 -5.78 19.18 8.66
CA GLN A 42 -5.71 17.85 9.24
C GLN A 42 -7.10 17.23 9.18
N THR A 43 -7.28 16.22 8.34
CA THR A 43 -8.59 15.60 8.07
C THR A 43 -8.85 14.39 8.95
N ARG A 44 -7.79 13.78 9.52
CA ARG A 44 -7.90 12.69 10.50
C ARG A 44 -6.76 12.73 11.51
N GLU A 45 -7.07 12.42 12.77
CA GLU A 45 -6.10 12.29 13.86
C GLU A 45 -6.43 11.05 14.70
N ALA A 46 -5.42 10.22 14.92
CA ALA A 46 -5.42 9.07 15.83
C ALA A 46 -4.02 8.91 16.45
N ALA A 47 -3.89 8.07 17.47
CA ALA A 47 -2.62 7.90 18.21
C ALA A 47 -1.44 7.46 17.33
N GLU A 48 -1.72 6.72 16.26
CA GLU A 48 -0.73 6.10 15.37
C GLU A 48 -0.97 6.47 13.89
N PHE A 49 -1.87 7.41 13.61
CA PHE A 49 -2.24 7.79 12.25
C PHE A 49 -2.69 9.25 12.19
N ALA A 50 -2.28 9.97 11.15
CA ALA A 50 -2.80 11.29 10.81
C ALA A 50 -2.94 11.41 9.29
N ARG A 51 -4.00 12.05 8.82
CA ARG A 51 -4.15 12.44 7.41
C ARG A 51 -4.16 13.95 7.30
N LEU A 52 -3.37 14.47 6.37
CA LEU A 52 -3.30 15.88 6.01
C LEU A 52 -3.80 16.08 4.57
N GLY A 53 -4.76 16.96 4.37
CA GLY A 53 -5.07 17.50 3.05
C GLY A 53 -4.18 18.71 2.78
N VAL A 54 -3.38 18.65 1.72
CA VAL A 54 -2.45 19.72 1.33
C VAL A 54 -2.89 20.31 0.01
N GLN A 55 -3.03 21.63 -0.04
CA GLN A 55 -3.44 22.36 -1.23
C GLN A 55 -2.40 23.40 -1.64
N THR A 56 -2.09 23.45 -2.94
CA THR A 56 -1.24 24.49 -3.52
C THR A 56 -2.01 25.79 -3.68
N PRO A 57 -1.34 26.95 -3.70
CA PRO A 57 -1.99 28.23 -3.99
C PRO A 57 -2.76 28.24 -5.32
N GLU A 58 -2.35 27.43 -6.28
CA GLU A 58 -2.96 27.28 -7.60
C GLU A 58 -4.16 26.31 -7.61
N GLY A 59 -4.46 25.68 -6.47
CA GLY A 59 -5.65 24.87 -6.26
C GLY A 59 -5.47 23.37 -6.46
N SER A 60 -4.25 22.88 -6.71
CA SER A 60 -3.97 21.44 -6.74
C SER A 60 -3.96 20.86 -5.33
N SER A 61 -4.46 19.64 -5.14
CA SER A 61 -4.54 19.00 -3.81
C SER A 61 -3.90 17.62 -3.80
N VAL A 62 -3.33 17.24 -2.66
CA VAL A 62 -2.79 15.90 -2.37
C VAL A 62 -3.08 15.54 -0.92
N ASP A 63 -3.41 14.28 -0.65
CA ASP A 63 -3.49 13.77 0.72
C ASP A 63 -2.12 13.23 1.15
N ILE A 64 -1.72 13.52 2.39
CA ILE A 64 -0.53 12.96 3.03
C ILE A 64 -0.98 12.15 4.24
N ASP A 65 -0.72 10.85 4.20
CA ASP A 65 -0.93 9.95 5.32
C ASP A 65 0.36 9.78 6.10
N LEU A 66 0.32 10.08 7.40
CA LEU A 66 1.37 9.76 8.34
C LEU A 66 0.89 8.60 9.21
N ALA A 67 1.66 7.52 9.27
CA ALA A 67 1.30 6.36 10.07
C ALA A 67 2.50 5.80 10.85
N VAL A 68 2.24 5.32 12.06
CA VAL A 68 3.14 4.38 12.73
C VAL A 68 2.88 3.01 12.13
N ASP A 69 3.93 2.42 11.56
CA ASP A 69 3.85 1.09 10.95
C ASP A 69 4.95 0.19 11.52
N TRP A 70 4.69 -1.11 11.52
CA TRP A 70 5.68 -2.11 11.89
C TRP A 70 6.69 -2.27 10.75
N ARG A 71 7.98 -2.40 11.09
CA ARG A 71 9.05 -2.57 10.11
C ARG A 71 9.93 -3.75 10.47
N LEU A 72 10.32 -4.51 9.45
CA LEU A 72 11.33 -5.54 9.57
C LEU A 72 12.72 -5.00 9.19
N ALA A 73 12.80 -4.13 8.17
CA ALA A 73 14.06 -3.63 7.65
C ALA A 73 14.29 -2.14 7.97
N HIS A 74 15.58 -1.75 8.01
CA HIS A 74 15.94 -0.32 8.04
C HIS A 74 15.54 0.36 6.73
N PRO A 75 15.08 1.62 6.78
CA PRO A 75 14.70 2.35 5.57
C PRO A 75 15.90 2.53 4.63
N VAL A 76 15.65 2.47 3.33
CA VAL A 76 16.66 2.73 2.30
C VAL A 76 16.70 4.23 2.06
N ILE A 77 17.90 4.82 1.95
CA ILE A 77 18.05 6.25 1.70
C ILE A 77 18.10 6.50 0.19
N LEU A 78 17.17 7.30 -0.32
CA LEU A 78 17.21 7.87 -1.68
C LEU A 78 17.39 9.39 -1.61
N ASP A 79 17.59 10.06 -2.75
CA ASP A 79 17.77 11.53 -2.81
C ASP A 79 16.56 12.31 -2.26
N ILE A 80 15.38 11.69 -2.24
CA ILE A 80 14.15 12.24 -1.67
C ILE A 80 14.01 12.00 -0.15
N GLY A 81 14.95 11.25 0.45
CA GLY A 81 14.93 10.86 1.86
C GLY A 81 14.78 9.35 2.09
N PRO A 82 14.53 8.94 3.35
CA PRO A 82 14.32 7.54 3.71
C PRO A 82 13.02 7.01 3.10
N VAL A 83 13.11 5.93 2.32
CA VAL A 83 11.98 5.19 1.77
C VAL A 83 11.90 3.80 2.39
N LEU A 84 10.72 3.18 2.32
CA LEU A 84 10.54 1.79 2.77
C LEU A 84 11.51 0.86 2.02
N ALA A 85 12.07 -0.13 2.74
CA ALA A 85 12.75 -1.23 2.09
C ALA A 85 11.77 -1.96 1.14
N LEU A 86 12.28 -2.54 0.07
CA LEU A 86 11.44 -3.14 -0.96
C LEU A 86 10.59 -4.27 -0.39
N GLU A 87 11.17 -5.11 0.47
CA GLU A 87 10.51 -6.20 1.17
C GLU A 87 9.36 -5.68 2.04
N ASP A 88 9.57 -4.52 2.68
CA ASP A 88 8.56 -3.92 3.52
C ASP A 88 7.39 -3.34 2.71
N ALA A 89 7.70 -2.67 1.60
CA ALA A 89 6.70 -2.17 0.67
C ALA A 89 5.87 -3.32 0.06
N VAL A 90 6.51 -4.43 -0.29
CA VAL A 90 5.84 -5.63 -0.81
C VAL A 90 4.89 -6.22 0.23
N GLY A 91 5.32 -6.38 1.47
CA GLY A 91 4.46 -6.86 2.55
C GLY A 91 3.23 -5.96 2.77
N ASN A 92 3.39 -4.64 2.68
CA ASN A 92 2.27 -3.70 2.80
C ASN A 92 1.26 -3.85 1.65
N LYS A 93 1.70 -4.15 0.43
CA LYS A 93 0.81 -4.39 -0.71
C LYS A 93 0.05 -5.71 -0.57
N VAL A 94 0.72 -6.79 -0.17
CA VAL A 94 0.07 -8.08 0.07
C VAL A 94 -0.90 -7.99 1.24
N GLY A 95 -0.52 -7.29 2.32
CA GLY A 95 -1.38 -7.03 3.48
C GLY A 95 -2.62 -6.19 3.14
N ALA A 96 -2.49 -5.18 2.26
CA ALA A 96 -3.64 -4.41 1.78
C ALA A 96 -4.64 -5.28 1.02
N LEU A 97 -4.15 -6.16 0.13
CA LEU A 97 -5.00 -7.11 -0.57
C LEU A 97 -5.66 -8.11 0.38
N PHE A 98 -4.95 -8.56 1.42
CA PHE A 98 -5.53 -9.41 2.47
C PHE A 98 -6.63 -8.71 3.27
N GLY A 99 -6.41 -7.44 3.67
CA GLY A 99 -7.33 -6.72 4.55
C GLY A 99 -8.56 -6.15 3.84
N ARG A 100 -8.35 -5.28 2.85
CA ARG A 100 -9.45 -4.50 2.22
C ARG A 100 -9.81 -4.98 0.81
N ALA A 101 -8.85 -5.54 0.07
CA ALA A 101 -9.03 -6.06 -1.27
C ALA A 101 -9.68 -5.06 -2.25
N GLU A 102 -9.17 -3.83 -2.32
CA GLU A 102 -9.63 -2.84 -3.29
C GLU A 102 -9.10 -3.17 -4.69
N PRO A 103 -9.75 -2.71 -5.79
CA PRO A 103 -9.32 -2.98 -7.16
C PRO A 103 -7.83 -2.74 -7.41
N ARG A 104 -7.26 -1.66 -6.85
CA ARG A 104 -5.83 -1.33 -6.96
C ARG A 104 -4.90 -2.35 -6.30
N ASP A 105 -5.33 -3.00 -5.22
CA ASP A 105 -4.49 -3.93 -4.46
C ASP A 105 -4.22 -5.20 -5.28
N TYR A 106 -5.19 -5.64 -6.10
CA TYR A 106 -4.98 -6.73 -7.05
C TYR A 106 -3.97 -6.39 -8.14
N LEU A 107 -4.04 -5.15 -8.67
CA LEU A 107 -3.12 -4.68 -9.71
C LEU A 107 -1.69 -4.62 -9.15
N ASP A 108 -1.53 -4.00 -7.98
CA ASP A 108 -0.23 -3.85 -7.33
C ASP A 108 0.41 -5.23 -7.02
N VAL A 109 -0.36 -6.16 -6.46
CA VAL A 109 0.15 -7.51 -6.12
C VAL A 109 0.42 -8.36 -7.36
N ASP A 110 -0.41 -8.27 -8.40
CA ASP A 110 -0.17 -8.98 -9.66
C ASP A 110 1.09 -8.47 -10.36
N ASP A 111 1.30 -7.15 -10.39
CA ASP A 111 2.51 -6.54 -10.95
C ASP A 111 3.77 -6.94 -10.17
N ILE A 112 3.72 -6.92 -8.82
CA ILE A 112 4.82 -7.39 -7.96
C ILE A 112 5.15 -8.85 -8.29
N ARG A 113 4.13 -9.71 -8.35
CA ARG A 113 4.30 -11.15 -8.61
C ARG A 113 4.82 -11.41 -10.02
N ALA A 114 4.37 -10.64 -11.01
CA ALA A 114 4.84 -10.73 -12.40
C ALA A 114 6.32 -10.35 -12.57
N THR A 115 6.92 -9.61 -11.64
CA THR A 115 8.37 -9.32 -11.68
C THR A 115 9.24 -10.56 -11.48
N GLY A 116 8.71 -11.62 -10.85
CA GLY A 116 9.44 -12.84 -10.51
C GLY A 116 10.54 -12.65 -9.46
N ARG A 117 10.64 -11.47 -8.83
CA ARG A 117 11.66 -11.17 -7.81
C ARG A 117 11.37 -11.82 -6.45
N PHE A 118 10.10 -12.10 -6.19
CA PHE A 118 9.62 -12.72 -4.96
C PHE A 118 8.87 -14.01 -5.31
N SER A 119 9.18 -15.10 -4.61
CA SER A 119 8.36 -16.30 -4.67
C SER A 119 7.02 -16.07 -3.95
N ASP A 120 6.02 -16.90 -4.26
CA ASP A 120 4.74 -16.86 -3.56
C ASP A 120 4.92 -16.99 -2.04
N GLU A 121 5.82 -17.88 -1.61
CA GLU A 121 6.13 -18.07 -0.20
C GLU A 121 6.71 -16.80 0.43
N GLN A 122 7.64 -16.11 -0.24
CA GLN A 122 8.20 -14.85 0.26
C GLN A 122 7.13 -13.75 0.38
N LEU A 123 6.17 -13.70 -0.55
CA LEU A 123 5.05 -12.75 -0.47
C LEU A 123 4.13 -13.04 0.73
N LEU A 124 3.85 -14.32 1.00
CA LEU A 124 3.02 -14.72 2.15
C LEU A 124 3.74 -14.46 3.47
N VAL A 125 5.03 -14.79 3.57
CA VAL A 125 5.85 -14.52 4.76
C VAL A 125 5.91 -13.02 5.04
N ALA A 126 6.15 -12.20 4.01
CA ALA A 126 6.22 -10.75 4.18
C ALA A 126 4.90 -10.15 4.71
N ALA A 127 3.75 -10.72 4.37
CA ALA A 127 2.46 -10.31 4.93
C ALA A 127 2.26 -10.83 6.37
N ALA A 128 2.60 -12.10 6.62
CA ALA A 128 2.44 -12.73 7.93
C ALA A 128 3.32 -12.12 9.03
N GLU A 129 4.53 -11.66 8.67
CA GLU A 129 5.41 -10.98 9.62
C GLU A 129 4.83 -9.64 10.13
N ARG A 130 3.95 -9.00 9.35
CA ARG A 130 3.31 -7.71 9.67
C ARG A 130 2.01 -7.86 10.43
N ASP A 131 1.21 -8.84 10.03
CA ASP A 131 -0.10 -9.10 10.60
C ASP A 131 -0.13 -10.51 11.21
N PRO A 132 -0.06 -10.63 12.55
CA PRO A 132 -0.21 -11.92 13.22
C PRO A 132 -1.55 -12.62 12.96
N GLY A 133 -2.55 -11.88 12.45
CA GLY A 133 -3.84 -12.41 12.00
C GLY A 133 -3.87 -12.87 10.54
N PHE A 134 -2.75 -12.76 9.81
CA PHE A 134 -2.67 -13.22 8.43
C PHE A 134 -2.92 -14.73 8.34
N ASP A 135 -3.84 -15.10 7.45
CA ASP A 135 -4.19 -16.49 7.18
C ASP A 135 -4.21 -16.73 5.67
N SER A 136 -3.41 -17.69 5.20
CA SER A 136 -3.26 -17.98 3.77
C SER A 136 -4.54 -18.53 3.14
N THR A 137 -5.41 -19.18 3.92
CA THR A 137 -6.70 -19.68 3.43
C THR A 137 -7.66 -18.52 3.18
N MET A 138 -7.71 -17.55 4.09
CA MET A 138 -8.47 -16.33 3.94
C MET A 138 -7.90 -15.44 2.83
N PHE A 139 -6.58 -15.33 2.71
CA PHE A 139 -5.94 -14.64 1.59
C PHE A 139 -6.32 -15.26 0.24
N ALA A 140 -6.38 -16.59 0.14
CA ALA A 140 -6.86 -17.27 -1.05
C ALA A 140 -8.34 -16.94 -1.38
N ARG A 141 -9.17 -16.63 -0.38
CA ARG A 141 -10.54 -16.13 -0.61
C ARG A 141 -10.52 -14.70 -1.14
N GLN A 142 -9.68 -13.83 -0.57
CA GLN A 142 -9.53 -12.46 -1.08
C GLN A 142 -9.06 -12.45 -2.54
N LEU A 143 -8.09 -13.29 -2.91
CA LEU A 143 -7.67 -13.44 -4.31
C LEU A 143 -8.80 -13.88 -5.26
N GLN A 144 -9.78 -14.68 -4.79
CA GLN A 144 -10.93 -15.07 -5.61
C GLN A 144 -11.88 -13.91 -5.90
N LEU A 145 -11.92 -12.92 -5.02
CA LEU A 145 -12.78 -11.75 -5.20
C LEU A 145 -12.37 -10.90 -6.40
N ALA A 146 -11.15 -11.08 -6.93
CA ALA A 146 -10.72 -10.49 -8.21
C ALA A 146 -11.73 -10.72 -9.34
N THR A 147 -12.42 -11.87 -9.34
CA THR A 147 -13.40 -12.22 -10.37
C THR A 147 -14.57 -11.24 -10.46
N TYR A 148 -14.87 -10.52 -9.38
CA TYR A 148 -15.94 -9.53 -9.32
C TYR A 148 -15.53 -8.13 -9.81
N LEU A 149 -14.23 -7.88 -10.04
CA LEU A 149 -13.76 -6.60 -10.54
C LEU A 149 -14.36 -6.29 -11.92
N THR A 150 -14.82 -5.07 -12.12
CA THR A 150 -15.33 -4.60 -13.41
C THR A 150 -14.30 -3.75 -14.15
N PRO A 151 -14.37 -3.67 -15.49
CA PRO A 151 -13.49 -2.79 -16.26
C PRO A 151 -13.57 -1.32 -15.82
N GLU A 152 -14.74 -0.85 -15.40
CA GLU A 152 -14.95 0.53 -14.96
C GLU A 152 -14.09 0.85 -13.73
N GLU A 153 -14.04 -0.05 -12.75
CA GLU A 153 -13.30 0.12 -11.49
C GLU A 153 -11.78 0.27 -11.69
N VAL A 154 -11.26 -0.33 -12.77
CA VAL A 154 -9.82 -0.35 -13.08
C VAL A 154 -9.42 0.53 -14.25
N SER A 155 -10.40 1.07 -14.99
CA SER A 155 -10.17 1.90 -16.18
C SER A 155 -9.32 3.13 -15.89
N ARG A 156 -9.53 3.75 -14.72
CA ARG A 156 -8.73 4.88 -14.22
C ARG A 156 -7.24 4.56 -14.03
N TYR A 157 -6.88 3.28 -13.95
CA TYR A 157 -5.51 2.81 -13.85
C TYR A 157 -4.90 2.40 -15.21
N GLY A 158 -5.59 2.70 -16.32
CA GLY A 158 -5.12 2.35 -17.66
C GLY A 158 -5.20 0.85 -17.97
N VAL A 159 -5.91 0.07 -17.15
CA VAL A 159 -6.09 -1.37 -17.34
C VAL A 159 -7.20 -1.61 -18.35
N THR A 160 -6.86 -2.27 -19.46
CA THR A 160 -7.82 -2.68 -20.48
C THR A 160 -8.64 -3.89 -20.02
N PRO A 161 -9.84 -4.13 -20.58
CA PRO A 161 -10.64 -5.30 -20.22
C PRO A 161 -9.90 -6.63 -20.39
N SER A 162 -9.09 -6.79 -21.44
CA SER A 162 -8.31 -8.01 -21.67
C SER A 162 -7.20 -8.21 -20.63
N GLN A 163 -6.55 -7.13 -20.19
CA GLN A 163 -5.58 -7.18 -19.10
C GLN A 163 -6.26 -7.56 -17.79
N LEU A 164 -7.44 -7.00 -17.49
CA LEU A 164 -8.21 -7.34 -16.30
C LEU A 164 -8.55 -8.83 -16.26
N GLU A 165 -9.03 -9.41 -17.36
CA GLU A 165 -9.33 -10.84 -17.42
C GLU A 165 -8.08 -11.72 -17.20
N ALA A 166 -6.92 -11.29 -17.69
CA ALA A 166 -5.66 -11.97 -17.43
C ALA A 166 -5.25 -11.89 -15.95
N ILE A 167 -5.44 -10.74 -15.30
CA ILE A 167 -5.19 -10.53 -13.86
C ILE A 167 -6.13 -11.43 -13.04
N LYS A 168 -7.42 -11.44 -13.35
CA LYS A 168 -8.41 -12.35 -12.72
C LYS A 168 -7.98 -13.82 -12.82
N SER A 169 -7.52 -14.24 -13.99
CA SER A 169 -7.03 -15.61 -14.19
C SER A 169 -5.80 -15.92 -13.32
N ARG A 170 -4.85 -14.98 -13.19
CA ARG A 170 -3.66 -15.17 -12.35
C ARG A 170 -4.00 -15.19 -10.85
N CYS A 171 -4.83 -14.27 -10.37
CA CYS A 171 -5.29 -14.25 -8.98
C CYS A 171 -6.04 -15.54 -8.62
N THR A 172 -6.96 -15.99 -9.46
CA THR A 172 -7.72 -17.24 -9.22
C THR A 172 -6.84 -18.48 -9.28
N SER A 173 -5.85 -18.51 -10.18
CA SER A 173 -4.86 -19.58 -10.25
C SER A 173 -4.00 -19.64 -8.99
N TRP A 174 -3.52 -18.50 -8.51
CA TRP A 174 -2.76 -18.44 -7.26
C TRP A 174 -3.61 -18.88 -6.06
N ALA A 175 -4.85 -18.40 -5.98
CA ALA A 175 -5.79 -18.83 -4.96
C ALA A 175 -6.01 -20.35 -4.95
N HIS A 176 -6.02 -20.99 -6.13
CA HIS A 176 -6.12 -22.44 -6.25
C HIS A 176 -4.88 -23.16 -5.73
N VAL A 177 -3.68 -22.65 -6.02
CA VAL A 177 -2.42 -23.18 -5.47
C VAL A 177 -2.43 -23.10 -3.94
N LEU A 178 -2.80 -21.95 -3.37
CA LEU A 178 -2.82 -21.76 -1.91
C LEU A 178 -3.78 -22.71 -1.20
N ARG A 179 -4.95 -23.01 -1.80
CA ARG A 179 -5.93 -23.94 -1.21
C ARG A 179 -5.52 -25.41 -1.28
N ASN A 180 -4.73 -25.78 -2.28
CA ASN A 180 -4.37 -27.18 -2.53
C ASN A 180 -2.95 -27.55 -2.05
N GLY A 181 -2.25 -26.58 -1.43
CA GLY A 181 -0.86 -26.71 -1.02
C GLY A 181 0.10 -26.41 -2.17
N LEU A 182 1.25 -25.82 -1.83
CA LEU A 182 2.43 -25.79 -2.70
C LEU A 182 2.87 -27.26 -2.87
N GLY A 183 2.44 -27.90 -3.96
CA GLY A 183 2.88 -29.24 -4.32
C GLY A 183 4.36 -29.28 -4.68
#